data_AF-A0A4V3BF69-F1
#
_entry.id   AF-A0A4V3BF69-F1
#
_cell.length_a   1.000
_cell.length_b   1.000
_cell.length_c   1.000
_cell.angle_alpha   90.00
_cell.angle_beta   90.00
_cell.angle_gamma   90.00
#
_symmetry.space_group_name_H-M   'P 1'
#
loop_
_entity.id
_entity.type
_entity.pdbx_description
1 polymer ?
#
loop_
_entity_poly.entity_id
_entity_poly.type
_entity_poly.pdbx_seq_one_letter_code
_entity_poly.pdbx_strand_id
1 'polypeptide(L)'
;MKAPIRIILLILGIITLLNEIFLGIPILGGTYIVSLGWAPLGSNILMYIIMAVILAADRYSPAKDLMYIPILGIILNMVAFIPFVGMVCHWIMTLFMILFVIRVMATPTHVGNTRVYYGGDTDKTVNRRR
;
A
#
# COMPACT_ATOMS: atom_id res chain seq x y z
N MET A 1 8.56 10.60 -2.51
CA MET A 1 7.21 10.44 -3.06
C MET A 1 6.61 11.75 -3.52
N LYS A 2 6.04 11.81 -4.73
CA LYS A 2 5.24 12.96 -5.16
C LYS A 2 3.93 13.02 -4.35
N ALA A 3 3.44 14.22 -4.03
CA ALA A 3 2.19 14.41 -3.28
C ALA A 3 0.98 13.61 -3.83
N PRO A 4 0.67 13.60 -5.14
CA PRO A 4 -0.46 12.83 -5.67
C PRO A 4 -0.29 11.32 -5.49
N ILE A 5 0.93 10.79 -5.69
CA ILE A 5 1.21 9.35 -5.50
C ILE A 5 0.98 8.94 -4.05
N ARG A 6 1.42 9.76 -3.09
CA ARG A 6 1.19 9.52 -1.67
C ARG A 6 -0.31 9.45 -1.35
N ILE A 7 -1.10 10.40 -1.87
CA ILE A 7 -2.55 10.43 -1.62
C ILE A 7 -3.21 9.18 -2.21
N ILE A 8 -2.85 8.78 -3.42
CA ILE A 8 -3.37 7.56 -4.05
C ILE A 8 -3.04 6.33 -3.19
N LEU A 9 -1.79 6.17 -2.75
CA LEU A 9 -1.39 5.04 -1.90
C LEU A 9 -2.10 5.04 -0.54
N LEU A 10 -2.39 6.20 0.04
CA LEU A 10 -3.16 6.29 1.28
C LEU A 10 -4.61 5.88 1.09
N ILE A 11 -5.25 6.34 0.00
CA ILE A 11 -6.64 5.96 -0.30
C ILE A 11 -6.73 4.45 -0.53
N LEU A 12 -5.86 3.90 -1.38
CA LEU A 12 -5.80 2.45 -1.62
C LEU A 12 -5.51 1.69 -0.33
N GLY A 13 -4.51 2.14 0.45
CA GLY A 13 -4.12 1.49 1.70
C GLY A 13 -5.25 1.46 2.73
N ILE A 14 -6.03 2.54 2.86
CA ILE A 14 -7.19 2.59 3.77
C ILE A 14 -8.31 1.66 3.28
N ILE A 15 -8.61 1.67 1.97
CA ILE A 15 -9.62 0.77 1.39
C ILE A 15 -9.23 -0.69 1.64
N THR A 16 -7.98 -1.06 1.35
CA THR A 16 -7.49 -2.42 1.59
C THR A 16 -7.49 -2.76 3.08
N LEU A 17 -7.10 -1.84 3.97
CA LEU A 17 -7.16 -2.06 5.41
C LEU A 17 -8.58 -2.38 5.89
N LEU A 18 -9.58 -1.63 5.42
CA LEU A 18 -10.99 -1.89 5.78
C LEU A 18 -11.44 -3.26 5.26
N ASN A 19 -11.00 -3.65 4.07
CA ASN A 19 -11.30 -4.98 3.50
C ASN A 19 -10.65 -6.11 4.33
N GLU A 20 -9.39 -5.96 4.75
CA GLU A 20 -8.71 -6.93 5.61
C GLU A 20 -9.40 -7.10 6.96
N ILE A 21 -9.83 -6.01 7.59
CA ILE A 21 -10.59 -6.06 8.85
C ILE A 21 -11.90 -6.81 8.63
N PHE A 22 -12.63 -6.50 7.56
CA PHE A 22 -13.91 -7.12 7.25
C PHE A 22 -13.78 -8.62 6.99
N LEU A 23 -12.81 -9.03 6.17
CA LEU A 23 -12.53 -10.45 5.86
C LEU A 23 -11.92 -11.20 7.05
N GLY A 24 -11.30 -10.48 7.99
CA GLY A 24 -10.78 -11.03 9.24
C GLY A 24 -11.86 -11.32 10.30
N ILE A 25 -13.09 -10.78 10.17
CA ILE A 25 -14.13 -11.02 11.18
C ILE A 25 -14.48 -12.52 11.21
N PRO A 26 -14.37 -13.20 12.37
CA PRO A 26 -14.70 -14.61 12.47
C PRO A 26 -16.11 -14.91 11.99
N ILE A 27 -16.28 -16.03 11.28
CA ILE A 27 -17.54 -16.51 10.69
C ILE A 27 -18.06 -15.61 9.56
N LEU A 28 -18.15 -14.29 9.74
CA LEU A 28 -18.61 -13.34 8.72
C LEU A 28 -17.69 -13.30 7.50
N GLY A 29 -16.38 -13.14 7.70
CA GLY A 29 -15.41 -13.09 6.60
C GLY A 29 -15.34 -14.43 5.86
N GLY A 30 -15.31 -15.54 6.60
CA GLY A 30 -15.30 -16.89 6.02
C GLY A 30 -16.55 -17.20 5.20
N THR A 31 -17.74 -16.87 5.72
CA THR A 31 -19.00 -17.09 4.99
C THR A 31 -19.09 -16.18 3.76
N TYR A 32 -18.60 -14.94 3.85
CA TYR A 32 -18.53 -14.02 2.71
C TYR A 32 -17.61 -14.54 1.59
N ILE A 33 -16.41 -15.04 1.91
CA ILE A 33 -15.48 -15.62 0.93
C ILE A 33 -16.11 -16.84 0.24
N VAL A 34 -16.71 -17.76 0.99
CA VAL A 34 -17.30 -18.99 0.44
C VAL A 34 -18.53 -18.69 -0.40
N SER A 35 -19.42 -17.79 0.06
CA SER A 35 -20.66 -17.43 -0.66
C SER A 35 -20.39 -16.73 -1.99
N LEU A 36 -19.25 -16.07 -2.14
CA LEU A 36 -18.82 -15.40 -3.37
C LEU A 36 -17.81 -16.21 -4.18
N GLY A 37 -17.62 -17.50 -3.87
CA GLY A 37 -16.76 -18.39 -4.64
C GLY A 37 -15.30 -17.93 -4.68
N TRP A 38 -14.75 -17.47 -3.55
CA TRP A 38 -13.37 -16.97 -3.41
C TRP A 38 -13.04 -15.70 -4.21
N ALA A 39 -14.03 -15.07 -4.88
CA ALA A 39 -13.84 -13.80 -5.58
C ALA A 39 -13.25 -12.67 -4.70
N PRO A 40 -13.61 -12.54 -3.40
CA PRO A 40 -13.01 -11.53 -2.52
C PRO A 40 -11.49 -11.66 -2.34
N LEU A 41 -10.93 -12.88 -2.39
CA LEU A 41 -9.47 -13.07 -2.31
C LEU A 41 -8.79 -12.55 -3.58
N GLY A 42 -9.39 -12.83 -4.74
CA GLY A 42 -8.88 -12.36 -6.04
C GLY A 42 -8.89 -10.83 -6.15
N SER A 43 -9.97 -10.18 -5.70
CA SER A 43 -10.05 -8.71 -5.69
C SER A 43 -9.04 -8.09 -4.72
N ASN A 44 -8.77 -8.74 -3.59
CA ASN A 44 -7.78 -8.29 -2.62
C ASN A 44 -6.34 -8.43 -3.15
N ILE A 45 -6.02 -9.55 -3.81
CA ILE A 45 -4.74 -9.73 -4.52
C ILE A 45 -4.53 -8.62 -5.56
N LEU A 46 -5.57 -8.27 -6.34
CA LEU A 46 -5.49 -7.19 -7.33
C LEU A 46 -5.13 -5.84 -6.67
N MET A 47 -5.74 -5.50 -5.53
CA MET A 47 -5.41 -4.28 -4.79
C MET A 47 -3.93 -4.24 -4.38
N TYR A 48 -3.40 -5.36 -3.88
CA TYR A 48 -1.98 -5.47 -3.54
C TYR A 48 -1.06 -5.34 -4.75
N ILE A 49 -1.42 -5.92 -5.89
CA ILE A 49 -0.67 -5.75 -7.13
C ILE A 49 -0.64 -4.29 -7.55
N ILE A 50 -1.79 -3.59 -7.54
CA ILE A 50 -1.85 -2.17 -7.89
C ILE A 50 -0.95 -1.34 -6.97
N MET A 51 -1.00 -1.57 -5.66
CA MET A 51 -0.12 -0.89 -4.70
C MET A 51 1.37 -1.20 -4.97
N ALA A 52 1.71 -2.47 -5.23
CA ALA A 52 3.08 -2.87 -5.56
C ALA A 52 3.59 -2.19 -6.84
N VAL A 53 2.77 -2.10 -7.89
CA VAL A 53 3.11 -1.42 -9.14
C VAL A 53 3.33 0.07 -8.92
N ILE A 54 2.48 0.74 -8.15
CA ILE A 54 2.63 2.17 -7.84
C ILE A 54 3.93 2.42 -7.06
N LEU A 55 4.24 1.59 -6.06
CA LEU A 55 5.48 1.66 -5.30
C LEU A 55 6.72 1.40 -6.18
N ALA A 56 6.65 0.42 -7.07
CA ALA A 56 7.73 0.10 -8.00
C ALA A 56 8.00 1.24 -9.01
N ALA A 57 6.93 1.89 -9.47
CA ALA A 57 7.01 3.01 -10.41
C ALA A 57 7.62 4.28 -9.78
N ASP A 58 7.50 4.49 -8.47
CA ASP A 58 8.09 5.64 -7.78
C ASP A 58 9.58 5.43 -7.47
N ARG A 59 10.43 5.68 -8.48
CA ARG A 59 11.87 5.36 -8.46
C ARG A 59 12.66 5.98 -7.31
N TYR A 60 12.26 7.16 -6.83
CA TYR A 60 13.00 7.96 -5.86
C TYR A 60 12.33 8.01 -4.48
N SER A 61 11.30 7.21 -4.25
CA SER A 61 10.60 7.24 -2.97
C SER A 61 11.31 6.41 -1.90
N PRO A 62 11.57 6.97 -0.71
CA PRO A 62 11.96 6.17 0.44
C PRO A 62 10.86 5.18 0.88
N ALA A 63 9.62 5.33 0.37
CA ALA A 63 8.55 4.36 0.59
C ALA A 63 8.76 3.01 -0.12
N LYS A 64 9.80 2.84 -0.96
CA LYS A 64 10.11 1.54 -1.57
C LYS A 64 10.39 0.45 -0.54
N ASP A 65 10.88 0.81 0.63
CA ASP A 65 11.07 -0.11 1.74
C ASP A 65 9.76 -0.76 2.20
N LEU A 66 8.59 -0.24 1.80
CA LEU A 66 7.28 -0.81 2.10
C LEU A 66 6.82 -1.89 1.12
N MET A 67 7.59 -2.16 0.05
CA MET A 67 7.24 -3.14 -1.00
C MET A 67 6.98 -4.55 -0.45
N TYR A 68 7.57 -4.92 0.68
CA TYR A 68 7.34 -6.24 1.29
C TYR A 68 5.88 -6.43 1.74
N ILE A 69 5.16 -5.36 2.11
CA ILE A 69 3.79 -5.44 2.61
C ILE A 69 2.82 -5.91 1.51
N PRO A 70 2.74 -5.28 0.33
CA PRO A 70 1.86 -5.77 -0.73
C PRO A 70 2.28 -7.13 -1.28
N ILE A 71 3.57 -7.46 -1.30
CA ILE A 71 4.02 -8.81 -1.70
C ILE A 71 3.53 -9.86 -0.69
N LEU A 72 3.67 -9.59 0.61
CA LEU A 72 3.18 -10.47 1.66
C LEU A 72 1.65 -10.60 1.62
N GLY A 73 0.93 -9.52 1.29
CA GLY A 73 -0.51 -9.53 1.05
C GLY A 73 -0.95 -10.45 -0.08
N ILE A 74 -0.21 -10.46 -1.21
CA ILE A 74 -0.47 -11.38 -2.31
C ILE A 74 -0.30 -12.83 -1.83
N ILE A 75 0.82 -13.14 -1.18
CA ILE A 75 1.13 -14.50 -0.72
C ILE A 75 0.10 -14.97 0.31
N LEU A 76 -0.24 -14.16 1.31
CA LEU A 76 -1.20 -14.54 2.34
C LEU A 76 -2.61 -14.73 1.79
N ASN A 77 -3.03 -13.95 0.79
CA ASN A 77 -4.33 -14.19 0.14
C ASN A 77 -4.36 -15.50 -0.66
N MET A 78 -3.22 -15.96 -1.22
CA MET A 78 -3.14 -17.27 -1.88
C MET A 78 -3.27 -18.42 -0.86
N VAL A 79 -2.75 -18.24 0.36
CA VAL A 79 -2.85 -19.22 1.46
C VAL A 79 -4.24 -19.19 2.12
N ALA A 80 -4.96 -18.07 2.05
CA ALA A 80 -6.26 -17.84 2.67
C ALA A 80 -7.44 -18.63 2.05
N PHE A 81 -7.17 -19.63 1.22
CA PHE A 81 -8.19 -20.48 0.61
C PHE A 81 -9.03 -21.26 1.64
N ILE A 82 -8.40 -21.66 2.76
CA ILE A 82 -9.08 -22.32 3.89
C ILE A 82 -9.62 -21.25 4.82
N PRO A 83 -10.95 -21.15 5.09
CA PRO A 83 -11.55 -20.01 5.78
C PRO A 83 -10.94 -19.68 7.16
N PHE A 84 -10.66 -20.69 7.99
CA PHE A 84 -10.04 -20.46 9.31
C PHE A 84 -8.60 -19.97 9.22
N VAL A 85 -7.82 -20.50 8.26
CA VAL A 85 -6.45 -20.06 8.02
C VAL A 85 -6.47 -18.64 7.43
N GLY A 86 -7.37 -18.39 6.48
CA GLY A 86 -7.58 -17.08 5.87
C GLY A 86 -7.93 -16.00 6.88
N MET A 87 -8.78 -16.31 7.87
CA MET A 87 -9.09 -15.39 8.97
C MET A 87 -7.82 -14.92 9.70
N VAL A 88 -6.91 -15.84 10.04
CA VAL A 88 -5.65 -15.50 10.70
C VAL A 88 -4.75 -14.69 9.75
N CYS A 89 -4.68 -15.06 8.47
CA CYS A 89 -3.94 -14.32 7.45
C CYS A 89 -4.44 -12.87 7.30
N HIS A 90 -5.76 -12.64 7.30
CA HIS A 90 -6.37 -11.31 7.20
C HIS A 90 -6.09 -10.45 8.45
N TRP A 91 -6.05 -11.03 9.65
CA TRP A 91 -5.62 -10.31 10.84
C TRP A 91 -4.13 -9.93 10.81
N ILE A 92 -3.27 -10.85 10.36
CA ILE A 92 -1.85 -10.55 10.16
C ILE A 92 -1.71 -9.37 9.18
N MET A 93 -2.41 -9.44 8.04
CA MET A 93 -2.38 -8.36 7.04
C MET A 93 -2.97 -7.05 7.55
N THR A 94 -4.01 -7.09 8.38
CA THR A 94 -4.57 -5.89 9.02
C THR A 94 -3.49 -5.12 9.77
N LEU A 95 -2.68 -5.82 10.58
CA LEU A 95 -1.57 -5.18 11.31
C LEU A 95 -0.51 -4.60 10.37
N PHE A 96 -0.13 -5.33 9.32
CA PHE A 96 0.81 -4.82 8.32
C PHE A 96 0.25 -3.62 7.55
N MET A 97 -1.04 -3.60 7.25
CA MET A 97 -1.69 -2.48 6.54
C MET A 97 -1.81 -1.24 7.42
N ILE A 98 -2.02 -1.39 8.73
CA ILE A 98 -1.91 -0.25 9.66
C ILE A 98 -0.49 0.33 9.61
N LEU A 99 0.54 -0.52 9.67
CA LEU A 99 1.93 -0.08 9.55
C LEU A 99 2.19 0.60 8.20
N PHE A 100 1.67 0.04 7.11
CA PHE A 100 1.77 0.62 5.76
C PHE A 100 1.20 2.04 5.73
N VAL A 101 -0.04 2.23 6.17
CA VAL A 101 -0.71 3.53 6.15
C VAL A 101 0.07 4.56 6.98
N ILE A 102 0.50 4.20 8.19
CA ILE A 102 1.31 5.09 9.06
C ILE A 102 2.63 5.48 8.37
N ARG A 103 3.34 4.52 7.77
CA ARG A 103 4.63 4.78 7.11
C ARG A 103 4.49 5.61 5.84
N VAL A 104 3.44 5.38 5.04
CA VAL A 104 3.13 6.20 3.86
C VAL A 104 2.83 7.64 4.27
N MET A 105 2.09 7.85 5.37
CA MET A 105 1.85 9.20 5.91
C MET A 105 3.14 9.88 6.37
N ALA A 106 4.03 9.13 7.04
CA ALA A 106 5.32 9.62 7.52
C ALA A 106 6.36 9.85 6.40
N THR A 107 6.10 9.38 5.17
CA THR A 107 7.05 9.51 4.06
C THR A 107 7.14 10.98 3.60
N PRO A 108 8.35 11.57 3.53
CA PRO A 108 8.53 12.96 3.11
C PRO A 108 8.16 13.17 1.63
N THR A 109 7.46 14.27 1.36
CA THR A 109 7.14 14.69 -0.01
C THR A 109 8.39 15.12 -0.74
N HIS A 110 8.66 14.48 -1.87
CA HIS A 110 9.71 14.93 -2.78
C HIS A 110 9.12 16.05 -3.63
N VAL A 111 9.46 17.28 -3.30
CA VAL A 111 9.29 18.44 -4.18
C VAL A 111 10.46 18.39 -5.16
N GLY A 112 10.18 18.33 -6.46
CA GLY A 112 11.21 18.22 -7.48
C GLY A 112 12.27 19.32 -7.36
N ASN A 113 13.44 19.08 -7.95
CA ASN A 113 14.55 20.03 -7.96
C ASN A 113 14.11 21.32 -8.68
N THR A 114 13.66 22.34 -7.95
CA THR A 114 13.37 23.64 -8.53
C THR A 114 14.71 24.26 -8.93
N ARG A 115 14.96 24.45 -10.23
CA ARG A 115 16.02 25.38 -10.68
C ARG A 115 15.62 26.75 -10.17
N VAL A 116 16.25 27.21 -9.09
CA VAL A 116 16.13 28.60 -8.67
C VAL A 116 16.99 29.40 -9.64
N TYR A 117 16.35 30.20 -10.50
CA TYR A 117 17.06 31.16 -11.34
C TYR A 117 17.58 32.27 -10.44
N TYR A 118 18.82 32.13 -9.96
CA TYR A 118 19.56 33.29 -9.47
C TYR A 118 20.01 34.08 -10.71
N GLY A 119 19.53 35.31 -10.84
CA GLY A 119 19.97 36.22 -11.89
C GLY A 119 21.49 36.40 -11.81
N GLY A 120 22.22 35.66 -12.64
CA GLY A 120 23.68 35.65 -12.72
C GLY A 120 24.35 34.28 -12.62
N ASP A 121 23.68 33.23 -12.12
CA ASP A 121 24.31 31.92 -11.92
C ASP A 121 23.31 30.79 -12.24
N THR A 122 23.27 30.39 -13.51
CA THR A 122 22.19 29.59 -14.12
C THR A 122 22.23 28.09 -13.83
N ASP A 123 23.25 27.60 -13.11
CA ASP A 123 23.52 26.16 -13.01
C ASP A 123 23.45 25.57 -11.60
N LYS A 124 23.07 26.36 -10.59
CA LYS A 124 22.95 25.84 -9.22
C LYS A 124 21.55 25.29 -8.96
N THR A 125 21.42 23.97 -9.05
CA THR A 125 20.22 23.29 -8.56
C THR A 125 20.21 23.27 -7.03
N VAL A 126 19.24 23.93 -6.40
CA VAL A 126 19.14 23.99 -4.93
C VAL A 126 18.14 22.93 -4.47
N ASN A 127 18.65 21.83 -3.93
CA ASN A 127 17.83 20.80 -3.28
C ASN A 127 17.33 21.33 -1.92
N ARG A 128 16.17 22.01 -1.91
CA ARG A 128 15.56 22.52 -0.69
C ARG A 128 14.84 21.39 0.06
N ARG A 129 15.51 20.79 1.06
CA ARG A 129 14.86 19.87 2.02
C ARG A 129 14.05 20.71 3.02
N ARG A 130 12.76 20.40 3.20
CA ARG A 130 11.91 20.86 4.30
C ARG A 130 11.26 19.64 4.96
#